data_AF-A0A502WQW0-F1
#
_entry.id   AF-A0A502WQW0-F1
#
_cell.length_a   1.000
_cell.length_b   1.000
_cell.length_c   1.000
_cell.angle_alpha   90.00
_cell.angle_beta   90.00
_cell.angle_gamma   90.00
#
_symmetry.space_group_name_H-M   'P 1'
#
loop_
_entity.id
_entity.type
_entity.pdbx_description
1 polymer ?
#
loop_
_entity_poly.entity_id
_entity_poly.type
_entity_poly.pdbx_seq_one_letter_code
_entity_poly.pdbx_strand_id
1 'polypeptide(L)'
;MSVRTTATLTFGASITLNETEVRALEAMIGYGADAFLKVFKEKLGEHYIRDHQEGVRSFFKAVGRDVLPALRDIDEARKDLQKAAEKRAEAIKTAKEASA
;
A
#
# COMPACT_ATOMS: atom_id res chain seq x y z
N MET A 1 -32.10 6.71 -39.43
CA MET A 1 -31.78 6.76 -37.98
C MET A 1 -30.51 5.96 -37.76
N SER A 2 -29.42 6.59 -37.33
CA SER A 2 -28.15 5.89 -37.06
C SER A 2 -28.14 5.41 -35.62
N VAL A 3 -28.13 4.10 -35.41
CA VAL A 3 -28.07 3.49 -34.07
C VAL A 3 -26.61 3.53 -33.62
N ARG A 4 -26.31 4.27 -32.55
CA ARG A 4 -25.00 4.23 -31.90
C ARG A 4 -25.03 3.18 -30.79
N THR A 5 -24.25 2.12 -30.98
CA THR A 5 -24.00 1.11 -29.95
C THR A 5 -22.84 1.57 -29.09
N THR A 6 -23.07 1.77 -27.79
CA THR A 6 -22.02 2.09 -26.82
C THR A 6 -21.62 0.81 -26.09
N ALA A 7 -20.36 0.39 -26.22
CA ALA A 7 -19.80 -0.75 -25.49
C ALA A 7 -18.81 -0.25 -24.44
N THR A 8 -18.95 -0.73 -23.20
CA THR A 8 -18.05 -0.42 -22.08
C THR A 8 -17.32 -1.69 -21.68
N LEU A 9 -15.98 -1.67 -21.72
CA LEU A 9 -15.12 -2.75 -21.26
C LEU A 9 -14.44 -2.35 -19.95
N THR A 10 -14.49 -3.22 -18.95
CA THR A 10 -13.85 -3.04 -17.64
C THR A 10 -12.93 -4.23 -17.39
N PHE A 11 -11.68 -3.96 -17.05
CA PHE A 11 -10.68 -4.96 -16.69
C PHE A 11 -10.11 -4.65 -15.31
N GLY A 12 -9.77 -5.68 -14.56
CA GLY A 12 -9.13 -5.56 -13.25
C GLY A 12 -8.08 -6.64 -13.06
N ALA A 13 -7.05 -6.33 -12.29
CA ALA A 13 -6.02 -7.26 -11.84
C ALA A 13 -5.86 -7.13 -10.33
N SER A 14 -5.72 -8.26 -9.64
CA SER A 14 -5.47 -8.30 -8.20
C SER A 14 -4.03 -8.73 -7.93
N ILE A 15 -3.35 -8.00 -7.07
CA ILE A 15 -2.05 -8.39 -6.51
C ILE A 15 -2.18 -8.46 -4.99
N THR A 16 -1.47 -9.40 -4.37
CA THR A 16 -1.35 -9.47 -2.91
C THR A 16 0.02 -8.93 -2.52
N LEU A 17 0.05 -8.00 -1.57
CA LEU A 17 1.27 -7.40 -1.06
C LEU A 17 1.43 -7.74 0.42
N ASN A 18 2.65 -8.06 0.83
CA ASN A 18 2.99 -8.15 2.25
C ASN A 18 3.30 -6.76 2.83
N GLU A 19 3.40 -6.65 4.15
CA GLU A 19 3.64 -5.37 4.81
C GLU A 19 4.91 -4.65 4.32
N THR A 20 6.00 -5.38 4.11
CA THR A 20 7.27 -4.80 3.64
C THR A 20 7.10 -4.18 2.27
N GLU A 21 6.39 -4.85 1.38
CA GLU A 21 6.10 -4.35 0.03
C GLU A 21 5.18 -3.11 0.08
N VAL A 22 4.18 -3.11 0.96
CA VAL A 22 3.29 -1.95 1.12
C VAL A 22 4.06 -0.73 1.67
N ARG A 23 4.98 -0.93 2.62
CA ARG A 23 5.85 0.15 3.13
C ARG A 23 6.81 0.66 2.08
N ALA A 24 7.40 -0.23 1.29
CA ALA A 24 8.24 0.17 0.16
C ALA A 24 7.43 1.01 -0.85
N LEU A 25 6.20 0.58 -1.13
CA LEU A 25 5.29 1.31 -2.00
C LEU A 25 4.94 2.69 -1.44
N GLU A 26 4.66 2.82 -0.13
CA GLU A 26 4.46 4.11 0.53
C GLU A 26 5.65 5.06 0.34
N ALA A 27 6.87 4.58 0.62
CA ALA A 27 8.08 5.37 0.42
C ALA A 27 8.26 5.78 -1.05
N MET A 28 7.91 4.89 -1.99
CA MET A 28 7.94 5.18 -3.42
C MET A 28 6.91 6.19 -3.88
N ILE A 29 5.76 6.32 -3.22
CA ILE A 29 4.73 7.27 -3.65
C ILE A 29 4.76 8.59 -2.87
N GLY A 30 5.44 8.62 -1.71
CA GLY A 30 5.41 9.72 -0.75
C GLY A 30 5.93 11.07 -1.28
N TYR A 31 6.81 11.07 -2.29
CA TYR A 31 7.30 12.30 -2.94
C TYR A 31 6.38 12.80 -4.07
N GLY A 32 5.35 12.03 -4.42
CA GLY A 32 4.34 12.40 -5.41
C GLY A 32 4.70 12.01 -6.85
N ALA A 33 3.65 11.82 -7.66
CA ALA A 33 3.76 11.32 -9.03
C ALA A 33 4.57 12.25 -9.94
N ASP A 34 4.46 13.57 -9.79
CA ASP A 34 5.17 14.51 -10.66
C ASP A 34 6.68 14.54 -10.40
N ALA A 35 7.08 14.44 -9.12
CA ALA A 35 8.49 14.32 -8.75
C ALA A 35 9.06 12.98 -9.25
N PHE A 36 8.28 11.88 -9.15
CA PHE A 36 8.65 10.60 -9.74
C PHE A 36 8.86 10.69 -11.24
N LEU A 37 7.87 11.19 -11.98
CA LEU A 37 7.93 11.29 -13.43
C LEU A 37 9.10 12.18 -13.88
N LYS A 38 9.39 13.26 -13.16
CA LYS A 38 10.54 14.12 -13.45
C LYS A 38 11.86 13.34 -13.38
N VAL A 39 12.13 12.68 -12.25
CA VAL A 39 13.39 11.91 -12.06
C VAL A 39 13.45 10.70 -12.99
N PHE A 40 12.32 10.02 -13.18
CA PHE A 40 12.23 8.87 -14.09
C PHE A 40 12.60 9.28 -15.52
N LYS A 41 12.03 10.36 -16.04
CA LYS A 41 12.35 10.87 -17.38
C LYS A 41 13.81 11.29 -17.50
N GLU A 42 14.36 11.91 -16.45
CA GLU A 42 15.75 12.38 -16.43
C GLU A 42 16.76 11.22 -16.42
N LYS A 43 16.50 10.17 -15.64
CA LYS A 43 17.48 9.09 -15.38
C LYS A 43 17.28 7.85 -16.24
N LEU A 44 16.04 7.50 -16.56
CA LEU A 44 15.69 6.27 -17.29
C LEU A 44 15.25 6.56 -18.72
N GLY A 45 14.82 7.80 -19.00
CA GLY A 45 14.43 8.26 -20.32
C GLY A 45 12.91 8.35 -20.50
N GLU A 46 12.48 9.38 -21.21
CA GLU A 46 11.06 9.69 -21.40
C GLU A 46 10.30 8.64 -22.21
N HIS A 47 10.97 7.98 -23.17
CA HIS A 47 10.34 6.98 -24.05
C HIS A 47 9.55 5.91 -23.27
N TYR A 48 10.05 5.47 -22.11
CA TYR A 48 9.44 4.38 -21.34
C TYR A 48 8.17 4.77 -20.60
N ILE A 49 7.98 6.07 -20.31
CA ILE A 49 6.89 6.53 -19.44
C ILE A 49 5.95 7.53 -20.12
N ARG A 50 6.34 8.08 -21.27
CA ARG A 50 5.63 9.16 -21.98
C ARG A 50 4.14 8.90 -22.10
N ASP A 51 3.77 7.70 -22.54
CA ASP A 51 2.39 7.33 -22.87
C ASP A 51 1.62 6.83 -21.62
N HIS A 52 2.28 6.73 -20.47
CA HIS A 52 1.74 6.22 -19.22
C HIS A 52 1.71 7.24 -18.08
N GLN A 53 2.08 8.49 -18.32
CA GLN A 53 2.20 9.53 -17.27
C GLN A 53 0.90 9.73 -16.48
N GLU A 54 -0.24 9.84 -17.17
CA GLU A 54 -1.55 9.95 -16.52
C GLU A 54 -1.91 8.68 -15.76
N GLY A 55 -1.53 7.51 -16.30
CA GLY A 55 -1.67 6.23 -15.62
C GLY A 55 -0.89 6.20 -14.30
N VAL A 56 0.34 6.71 -14.28
CA VAL A 56 1.17 6.82 -13.06
C VAL A 56 0.54 7.77 -12.05
N ARG A 57 0.07 8.95 -12.49
CA ARG A 57 -0.62 9.91 -11.61
C ARG A 57 -1.86 9.30 -10.99
N SER A 58 -2.66 8.60 -11.80
CA SER A 58 -3.86 7.89 -11.34
C SER A 58 -3.50 6.76 -10.38
N PHE A 59 -2.45 5.99 -10.67
CA PHE A 59 -1.97 4.90 -9.83
C PHE A 59 -1.52 5.41 -8.45
N PHE A 60 -0.71 6.46 -8.39
CA PHE A 60 -0.26 7.03 -7.11
C PHE A 60 -1.45 7.49 -6.24
N LYS A 61 -2.46 8.10 -6.86
CA LYS A 61 -3.70 8.48 -6.17
C LYS A 61 -4.47 7.25 -5.64
N ALA A 62 -4.58 6.21 -6.46
CA ALA A 62 -5.26 4.97 -6.06
C ALA A 62 -4.52 4.28 -4.90
N VAL A 63 -3.19 4.16 -4.96
CA VAL A 63 -2.38 3.61 -3.87
C VAL A 63 -2.56 4.44 -2.59
N GLY A 64 -2.49 5.76 -2.68
CA GLY A 64 -2.70 6.65 -1.53
C GLY A 64 -4.08 6.48 -0.88
N ARG A 65 -5.11 6.27 -1.69
CA ARG A 65 -6.50 6.10 -1.22
C ARG A 65 -6.78 4.70 -0.70
N ASP A 66 -6.33 3.66 -1.40
CA ASP A 66 -6.83 2.30 -1.23
C ASP A 66 -5.84 1.39 -0.49
N VAL A 67 -4.54 1.67 -0.61
CA VAL A 67 -3.47 0.78 -0.11
C VAL A 67 -2.86 1.32 1.17
N LEU A 68 -2.54 2.62 1.22
CA LEU A 68 -1.91 3.20 2.41
C LEU A 68 -2.73 3.12 3.70
N PRO A 69 -4.07 3.21 3.69
CA PRO A 69 -4.85 2.99 4.92
C PRO A 69 -4.59 1.62 5.56
N ALA A 70 -4.32 0.58 4.76
CA ALA A 70 -4.02 -0.75 5.28
C ALA A 70 -2.74 -0.78 6.14
N LEU A 71 -1.78 0.13 5.93
CA LEU A 71 -0.60 0.23 6.80
C LEU A 71 -0.97 0.65 8.22
N ARG A 72 -1.95 1.54 8.37
CA ARG A 72 -2.42 1.97 9.69
C ARG A 72 -3.06 0.80 10.42
N ASP A 73 -3.87 0.02 9.72
CA ASP A 73 -4.51 -1.17 10.27
C ASP A 73 -3.46 -2.22 10.67
N ILE A 74 -2.41 -2.41 9.87
CA ILE A 74 -1.29 -3.30 10.20
C ILE A 74 -0.54 -2.81 11.45
N ASP A 75 -0.29 -1.51 11.56
CA ASP A 75 0.38 -0.92 12.72
C ASP A 75 -0.44 -1.06 14.01
N GLU A 76 -1.76 -0.89 13.92
CA GLU A 76 -2.68 -1.11 15.04
C GLU A 76 -2.71 -2.58 15.44
N ALA A 77 -2.87 -3.50 14.48
CA ALA A 77 -2.84 -4.93 14.73
C ALA A 77 -1.54 -5.38 15.40
N ARG A 78 -0.39 -4.86 14.98
CA ARG A 78 0.91 -5.14 15.61
C ARG A 78 0.94 -4.69 17.06
N LYS A 79 0.48 -3.47 17.36
CA LYS A 79 0.44 -2.93 18.72
C LYS A 79 -0.43 -3.79 19.64
N ASP A 80 -1.58 -4.23 19.14
CA ASP A 80 -2.51 -5.04 19.93
C ASP A 80 -1.96 -6.44 20.19
N LEU A 81 -1.32 -7.06 19.20
CA LEU A 81 -0.62 -8.34 19.38
C LEU A 81 0.52 -8.22 20.40
N GLN A 82 1.28 -7.13 20.36
CA GLN A 82 2.36 -6.89 21.32
C GLN A 82 1.82 -6.76 22.75
N LYS A 83 0.78 -5.94 22.96
CA LYS A 83 0.13 -5.79 24.28
C LYS A 83 -0.43 -7.12 24.78
N ALA A 84 -1.02 -7.92 23.90
CA ALA A 84 -1.55 -9.23 24.26
C ALA A 84 -0.42 -10.19 24.68
N ALA A 85 0.72 -10.16 23.98
CA ALA A 85 1.90 -10.95 24.32
C ALA A 85 2.49 -10.54 25.69
N GLU A 86 2.59 -9.24 25.97
CA GLU A 86 3.07 -8.69 27.24
C GLU A 86 2.16 -9.13 28.40
N LYS A 87 0.84 -8.94 28.29
CA LYS A 87 -0.13 -9.40 29.29
C LYS A 87 -0.05 -10.90 29.57
N ARG A 88 0.15 -11.70 28.52
CA ARG A 88 0.29 -13.15 28.66
C ARG A 88 1.58 -13.52 29.39
N ALA A 89 2.68 -12.84 29.11
CA ALA A 89 3.95 -13.05 29.80
C ALA A 89 3.85 -12.69 31.29
N GLU A 90 3.20 -11.58 31.62
CA GLU A 90 2.94 -11.17 33.00
C GLU A 90 2.09 -12.19 33.74
N ALA A 91 0.97 -12.63 33.15
CA ALA A 91 0.09 -13.63 33.75
C ALA A 91 0.83 -14.96 34.03
N ILE A 92 1.69 -15.41 33.12
CA ILE A 92 2.52 -16.60 33.31
C ILE A 92 3.49 -16.41 34.48
N LYS A 93 4.12 -15.23 34.59
CA LYS A 93 5.04 -14.91 35.66
C LYS A 93 4.33 -14.92 37.03
N THR A 94 3.19 -14.24 37.14
CA THR A 94 2.39 -14.20 38.37
C THR A 94 1.88 -15.59 38.77
N ALA A 95 1.45 -16.42 37.81
CA ALA A 95 1.01 -17.78 38.10
C ALA A 95 2.16 -18.67 38.62
N LYS A 96 3.38 -18.46 38.13
CA LYS A 96 4.57 -19.20 38.58
C LYS A 96 5.02 -18.76 39.97
N GLU A 97 4.95 -17.46 40.27
CA GLU A 97 5.26 -16.91 41.60
C GLU A 97 4.23 -17.32 42.66
N ALA A 98 2.95 -17.46 42.29
CA ALA A 98 1.91 -17.94 43.20
C ALA A 98 1.93 -19.47 43.46
N SER A 99 2.70 -20.23 42.67
CA SER A 99 2.83 -21.69 42.78
C SER A 99 4.16 -22.15 43.39
N ALA A 100 5.01 -21.20 43.80
CA ALA A 100 6.31 -21.42 44.45
C ALA A 100 6.22 -21.04 45.93
#